data_AF-A0A375I0L8-F1
#
_entry.id   AF-A0A375I0L8-F1
#
_cell.length_a   1.000
_cell.length_b   1.000
_cell.length_c   1.000
_cell.angle_alpha   90.00
_cell.angle_beta   90.00
_cell.angle_gamma   90.00
#
_symmetry.space_group_name_H-M   'P 1'
#
loop_
_entity.id
_entity.type
_entity.pdbx_description
1 polymer ?
#
loop_
_entity_poly.entity_id
_entity_poly.type
_entity_poly.pdbx_seq_one_letter_code
_entity_poly.pdbx_strand_id
1 'polypeptide(L)'
;MIDRDHPLPVSRQVKLVDISRSSVYYQPRPISDADLRLMRRIDELHLEHPFAGARMLARLLRRESIPVGRRHVRTLMKRMGIEAL
;
A
#
# COMPACT_ATOMS: atom_id res chain seq x y z
N MET A 1 8.49 -15.76 18.51
CA MET A 1 7.16 -15.14 18.67
C MET A 1 7.26 -14.16 19.83
N ILE A 2 6.68 -12.96 19.75
CA ILE A 2 6.65 -12.01 20.88
C ILE A 2 5.38 -12.29 21.67
N ASP A 3 5.51 -12.41 22.98
CA ASP A 3 4.42 -12.71 23.91
C ASP A 3 4.35 -11.61 24.98
N ARG A 4 3.18 -11.00 25.16
CA ARG A 4 3.00 -9.90 26.13
C ARG A 4 2.84 -10.40 27.56
N ASP A 5 2.43 -11.64 27.74
CA ASP A 5 2.21 -12.27 29.06
C ASP A 5 3.47 -12.99 29.56
N HIS A 6 4.54 -13.01 28.75
CA HIS A 6 5.80 -13.65 29.10
C HIS A 6 6.59 -12.84 30.17
N PRO A 7 7.32 -13.49 31.10
CA PRO A 7 8.08 -12.81 32.16
C PRO A 7 9.18 -11.84 31.66
N LEU A 8 9.68 -12.06 30.44
CA LEU A 8 10.63 -11.15 29.80
C LEU A 8 9.91 -9.92 29.22
N PRO A 9 10.39 -8.69 29.46
CA PRO A 9 9.83 -7.51 28.82
C PRO A 9 9.86 -7.63 27.28
N VAL A 10 8.84 -7.09 26.62
CA VAL A 10 8.75 -7.02 25.14
C VAL A 10 10.04 -6.47 24.52
N SER A 11 10.67 -5.46 25.16
CA SER A 11 11.95 -4.89 24.72
C SER A 11 13.10 -5.90 24.68
N ARG A 12 13.12 -6.87 25.59
CA ARG A 12 14.13 -7.93 25.63
C ARG A 12 13.81 -9.03 24.62
N GLN A 13 12.54 -9.38 24.46
CA GLN A 13 12.11 -10.35 23.46
C GLN A 13 12.44 -9.88 22.04
N VAL A 14 12.15 -8.62 21.69
CA VAL A 14 12.47 -8.08 20.35
C VAL A 14 13.96 -8.05 20.06
N LYS A 15 14.78 -7.81 21.10
CA LYS A 15 16.25 -7.88 20.98
C LYS A 15 16.74 -9.31 20.74
N LEU A 16 16.09 -10.30 21.36
CA LEU A 16 16.46 -11.72 21.20
C LEU A 16 16.08 -12.27 19.82
N VAL A 17 14.98 -11.79 19.23
CA VAL A 17 14.52 -12.22 17.89
C VAL A 17 14.93 -11.27 16.76
N ASP A 18 15.78 -10.27 17.06
CA ASP A 18 16.31 -9.28 16.12
C ASP A 18 15.24 -8.58 15.24
N ILE A 19 14.14 -8.16 15.86
CA ILE A 19 13.11 -7.35 15.19
C ILE A 19 13.00 -5.96 15.82
N SER A 20 12.53 -5.00 15.03
CA SER A 20 12.30 -3.65 15.53
C SER A 20 11.14 -3.64 16.55
N ARG A 21 11.31 -2.91 17.66
CA ARG A 21 10.25 -2.76 18.67
C ARG A 21 8.95 -2.19 18.10
N SER A 22 9.04 -1.31 17.11
CA SER A 22 7.89 -0.71 16.44
C SER A 22 7.04 -1.74 15.70
N SER A 23 7.64 -2.77 15.13
CA SER A 23 6.91 -3.84 14.42
C SER A 23 5.95 -4.60 15.34
N VAL A 24 6.27 -4.74 16.63
CA VAL A 24 5.43 -5.44 17.62
C VAL A 24 4.11 -4.72 17.89
N TYR A 25 4.11 -3.40 17.78
CA TYR A 25 2.91 -2.58 17.97
C TYR A 25 2.21 -2.25 16.66
N TYR A 26 2.84 -2.53 15.52
CA TYR A 26 2.23 -2.31 14.22
C TYR A 26 1.12 -3.33 13.98
N GLN A 27 -0.11 -2.83 13.84
CA GLN A 27 -1.21 -3.62 13.31
C GLN A 27 -1.32 -3.36 11.80
N PRO A 28 -1.21 -4.40 10.95
CA PRO A 28 -1.46 -4.26 9.53
C PRO A 28 -2.85 -3.66 9.30
N ARG A 29 -2.91 -2.53 8.59
CA ARG A 29 -4.19 -1.95 8.18
C ARG A 29 -4.64 -2.59 6.86
N PRO A 30 -5.87 -3.15 6.81
CA PRO A 30 -6.42 -3.63 5.55
C PRO A 30 -6.55 -2.47 4.55
N ILE A 31 -6.57 -2.81 3.27
CA ILE A 31 -6.84 -1.85 2.20
C ILE A 31 -8.32 -1.46 2.31
N SER A 32 -8.63 -0.16 2.18
CA SER A 32 -10.01 0.29 2.19
C SER A 32 -10.75 -0.19 0.94
N ASP A 33 -12.07 -0.38 1.02
CA ASP A 33 -12.87 -0.77 -0.15
C ASP A 33 -12.78 0.26 -1.29
N ALA A 34 -12.64 1.54 -0.95
CA ALA A 34 -12.42 2.60 -1.92
C ALA A 34 -11.09 2.42 -2.67
N ASP A 35 -10.01 2.11 -1.94
CA ASP A 35 -8.71 1.85 -2.53
C ASP A 35 -8.72 0.56 -3.35
N LEU A 36 -9.45 -0.48 -2.95
CA LEU A 36 -9.60 -1.70 -3.75
C LEU A 36 -10.30 -1.44 -5.08
N ARG A 37 -11.37 -0.62 -5.09
CA ARG A 37 -12.04 -0.21 -6.34
C ARG A 37 -11.11 0.62 -7.21
N LEU A 38 -10.34 1.53 -6.60
CA LEU A 38 -9.38 2.36 -7.30
C LEU A 38 -8.22 1.52 -7.88
N MET A 39 -7.73 0.52 -7.15
CA MET A 39 -6.70 -0.42 -7.63
C MET A 39 -7.20 -1.23 -8.83
N ARG A 40 -8.45 -1.73 -8.79
CA ARG A 40 -9.05 -2.42 -9.95
C ARG A 40 -9.11 -1.51 -11.18
N ARG A 41 -9.52 -0.26 -11.01
CA ARG A 41 -9.59 0.68 -12.14
C ARG A 41 -8.19 1.06 -12.67
N ILE A 42 -7.20 1.18 -11.79
CA ILE A 42 -5.80 1.39 -12.19
C ILE A 42 -5.28 0.21 -13.00
N ASP A 43 -5.61 -1.02 -12.61
CA ASP A 43 -5.21 -2.24 -13.31
C ASP A 43 -5.78 -2.27 -14.74
N GLU A 44 -7.08 -2.02 -14.88
CA GLU A 44 -7.76 -1.90 -16.18
C GLU A 44 -7.10 -0.84 -17.08
N LEU A 45 -6.86 0.37 -16.54
CA LEU A 45 -6.21 1.44 -17.30
C LEU A 45 -4.75 1.13 -17.65
N HIS A 46 -4.06 0.31 -16.85
CA HIS A 46 -2.70 -0.11 -17.15
C HIS A 46 -2.67 -1.14 -18.28
N LEU A 47 -3.66 -2.04 -18.36
CA LEU A 47 -3.82 -2.95 -19.50
C LEU A 47 -4.13 -2.19 -20.80
N GLU A 48 -4.96 -1.15 -20.74
CA GLU A 48 -5.28 -0.29 -21.89
C GLU A 48 -4.10 0.63 -22.28
N HIS A 49 -3.35 1.11 -21.29
CA HIS A 49 -2.27 2.07 -21.46
C HIS A 49 -1.03 1.68 -20.63
N PRO A 50 -0.21 0.72 -21.09
CA PRO A 50 0.96 0.23 -20.34
C PRO A 50 2.02 1.31 -20.06
N PHE A 51 2.09 2.34 -20.90
CA PHE A 51 2.98 3.49 -20.74
C PHE A 51 2.44 4.56 -19.76
N ALA A 52 1.21 4.42 -19.26
CA ALA A 52 0.58 5.42 -18.41
C ALA A 52 1.14 5.36 -16.99
N GLY A 53 2.10 6.24 -16.70
CA GLY A 53 2.56 6.46 -15.33
C GLY A 53 1.52 7.18 -14.45
N ALA A 54 1.80 7.27 -13.14
CA ALA A 54 0.89 7.84 -12.13
C ALA A 54 0.31 9.24 -12.45
N ARG A 55 1.04 10.08 -13.20
CA ARG A 55 0.53 11.40 -13.64
C ARG A 55 -0.58 11.27 -14.67
N MET A 56 -0.40 10.39 -15.64
CA MET A 56 -1.36 10.16 -16.73
C MET A 56 -2.59 9.44 -16.20
N LEU A 57 -2.41 8.37 -15.42
CA LEU A 57 -3.49 7.63 -14.77
C LEU A 57 -4.35 8.54 -13.88
N ALA A 58 -3.73 9.40 -13.06
CA ALA A 58 -4.49 10.36 -12.25
C ALA A 58 -5.33 11.33 -13.12
N ARG A 59 -4.90 11.65 -14.34
CA ARG A 59 -5.69 12.48 -15.26
C ARG A 59 -6.85 11.70 -15.89
N LEU A 60 -6.64 10.43 -16.24
CA LEU A 60 -7.69 9.54 -16.76
C LEU A 60 -8.77 9.33 -15.71
N LEU A 61 -8.38 8.98 -14.48
CA LEU A 61 -9.31 8.81 -13.35
C LEU A 61 -10.10 10.09 -13.05
N ARG A 62 -9.48 11.27 -13.17
CA ARG A 62 -10.21 12.56 -13.06
C ARG A 62 -11.24 12.78 -14.15
N ARG A 63 -11.01 12.28 -15.37
CA ARG A 63 -12.00 12.34 -16.47
C ARG A 63 -13.20 11.43 -16.21
N GLU A 64 -13.00 10.39 -15.43
CA GLU A 64 -14.05 9.47 -14.95
C GLU A 64 -14.74 9.97 -13.67
N SER A 65 -14.53 11.24 -13.29
CA SER A 65 -15.08 11.82 -12.06
C SER A 65 -14.59 11.14 -10.77
N ILE A 66 -13.43 10.45 -10.81
CA ILE A 66 -12.77 9.88 -9.63
C ILE A 66 -11.70 10.88 -9.15
N PRO A 67 -11.97 11.64 -8.06
CA PRO A 67 -11.03 12.65 -7.56
C PRO A 67 -9.84 11.98 -6.87
N VAL A 68 -8.76 11.74 -7.63
CA VAL A 68 -7.52 11.14 -7.12
C VAL A 68 -6.28 11.95 -7.47
N GLY A 69 -5.39 12.10 -6.48
CA GLY A 69 -4.10 12.76 -6.63
C GLY A 69 -2.99 11.84 -7.13
N ARG A 70 -1.98 12.40 -7.79
CA ARG A 70 -0.83 11.63 -8.34
C ARG A 70 -0.11 10.78 -7.28
N ARG A 71 -0.01 11.29 -6.04
CA ARG A 71 0.71 10.60 -4.95
C ARG A 71 -0.03 9.33 -4.56
N HIS A 72 -1.35 9.40 -4.48
CA HIS A 72 -2.18 8.24 -4.15
C HIS A 72 -2.06 7.17 -5.23
N VAL A 73 -2.25 7.54 -6.51
CA VAL A 73 -2.07 6.62 -7.64
C VAL A 73 -0.69 5.97 -7.62
N ARG A 74 0.40 6.74 -7.40
CA ARG A 74 1.76 6.19 -7.31
C ARG A 74 1.91 5.18 -6.18
N THR A 75 1.34 5.45 -5.01
CA THR A 75 1.40 4.53 -3.87
C THR A 75 0.67 3.22 -4.20
N LEU A 76 -0.49 3.29 -4.85
CA LEU A 76 -1.25 2.10 -5.26
C LEU A 76 -0.51 1.32 -6.34
N MET A 77 0.03 1.97 -7.38
CA MET A 77 0.86 1.31 -8.40
C MET A 77 2.03 0.55 -7.78
N LYS A 78 2.78 1.17 -6.87
CA LYS A 78 3.88 0.51 -6.15
C LYS A 78 3.42 -0.68 -5.33
N ARG A 79 2.26 -0.57 -4.67
CA ARG A 79 1.68 -1.67 -3.88
C ARG A 79 1.19 -2.82 -4.77
N MET A 80 0.77 -2.53 -5.99
CA MET A 80 0.33 -3.50 -7.00
C MET A 80 1.49 -4.10 -7.80
N GLY A 81 2.70 -3.53 -7.74
CA GLY A 81 3.82 -3.95 -8.59
C GLY A 81 3.69 -3.49 -10.04
N ILE A 82 2.92 -2.42 -10.30
CA ILE A 82 2.71 -1.85 -11.63
C ILE A 82 3.72 -0.73 -11.89
N GLU A 83 4.40 -0.80 -13.03
CA GLU A 83 5.31 0.23 -13.52
C GLU A 83 4.96 0.61 -14.96
N ALA A 84 5.19 1.87 -15.32
CA ALA A 84 5.00 2.29 -16.70
C ALA A 84 6.19 1.86 -17.56
N LEU A 85 5.92 1.37 -18.76
CA LEU A 85 6.94 1.04 -19.77
C LEU A 85 7.74 2.26 -20.23
#